data_AF-A0A0Q1F1S4-F1
#
_entry.id   AF-A0A0Q1F1S4-F1
#
_cell.length_a   1.000
_cell.length_b   1.000
_cell.length_c   1.000
_cell.angle_alpha   90.00
_cell.angle_beta   90.00
_cell.angle_gamma   90.00
#
_symmetry.space_group_name_H-M   'P 1'
#
loop_
_entity.id
_entity.type
_entity.pdbx_description
1 polymer ?
#
loop_
_entity_poly.entity_id
_entity_poly.type
_entity_poly.pdbx_seq_one_letter_code
_entity_poly.pdbx_strand_id
1 'polypeptide(L)'
;MKNIINKMLLTMLLGLMVLACKKTETTPTPTPTTPTTPKVTYAYNTADGFGSDRAHNLNIIYFVPKDLDTVPGYKKRLSEILLMGQKFYKEEMTRLGYTDKTFGLWVNDKNRVKIVTIFGTKTKSEYPREGGSGAIAAEINAYFAANPKDQTSVHSLILLPPYGYNADGTPIDGPFYGTGKWCYAMDYEGLEPKYIGTSKFTKWYGGMMHELGHGLNLPHNCVKMTEKASLGTALMGAGNYTLSLSKTSLTATDAAVLNANQIFNIDDKTYYGAVNASISTISANYDAAKASILISGKYATNNKVNSIVYYNDPNVNNEGLGVNKDYNAVTWESKPFGTNEFKIEIPLADLEFKGNTEYELRIGLVHENGTVKSFSYLYKFVNNIPVLEFGTRNELSKQGWSVSSFSSEETSGEGATDGRADKLIDGDLNSYWHSKWTGTAANYPHQVTIDMGSAKSIDGIALAQRNTLSRSVKDFEILVSTDGQNFSSAGNYVLANSSSVQYFNLPTKQTIRYFKIIAKSAHDGDKYAALAEIGVY
;
A
#
# COMPACT_ATOMS: atom_id res chain seq x y z
N MET A 1 40.34 57.73 14.04
CA MET A 1 41.00 57.89 15.37
C MET A 1 40.05 58.63 16.31
N LYS A 2 40.33 58.62 17.63
CA LYS A 2 39.46 59.23 18.65
C LYS A 2 39.47 60.76 18.57
N ASN A 3 38.37 61.42 18.94
CA ASN A 3 38.28 62.06 20.26
C ASN A 3 36.87 62.53 20.61
N ILE A 4 36.57 62.49 21.91
CA ILE A 4 35.34 62.98 22.55
C ILE A 4 35.75 64.12 23.48
N ILE A 5 35.02 65.23 23.46
CA ILE A 5 34.96 66.17 24.60
C ILE A 5 33.48 66.48 24.86
N ASN A 6 33.10 66.49 26.14
CA ASN A 6 31.72 66.65 26.61
C ASN A 6 31.75 67.54 27.87
N LYS A 7 30.83 68.51 27.99
CA LYS A 7 30.52 69.34 29.17
C LYS A 7 29.39 70.33 28.82
N MET A 8 28.59 70.90 29.74
CA MET A 8 27.87 70.45 30.95
C MET A 8 27.04 71.66 31.48
N LEU A 9 26.05 71.44 32.37
CA LEU A 9 25.14 72.43 33.02
C LEU A 9 24.10 73.07 32.07
N LEU A 10 22.79 73.26 32.36
CA LEU A 10 21.97 73.45 33.60
C LEU A 10 21.95 74.92 34.07
N THR A 11 20.82 75.60 34.39
CA THR A 11 19.42 75.15 34.67
C THR A 11 18.40 75.74 33.64
N MET A 12 17.20 76.33 33.86
CA MET A 12 16.37 76.69 35.03
C MET A 12 14.84 76.78 34.72
N LEU A 13 14.07 77.41 35.63
CA LEU A 13 12.62 77.70 35.71
C LEU A 13 12.22 78.96 34.88
N LEU A 14 10.96 79.38 34.70
CA LEU A 14 9.59 78.80 34.81
C LEU A 14 8.60 79.83 34.21
N GLY A 15 7.47 79.42 33.63
CA GLY A 15 6.41 80.36 33.24
C GLY A 15 5.07 79.69 32.92
N LEU A 16 4.10 79.75 33.83
CA LEU A 16 2.71 79.37 33.54
C LEU A 16 1.95 80.57 32.98
N MET A 17 1.20 80.35 31.89
CA MET A 17 -0.04 81.08 31.61
C MET A 17 -1.19 80.09 31.55
N VAL A 18 -2.30 80.43 32.23
CA VAL A 18 -3.52 79.63 32.27
C VAL A 18 -4.56 80.30 31.39
N LEU A 19 -5.11 79.58 30.43
CA LEU A 19 -6.28 79.99 29.65
C LEU A 19 -7.33 78.88 29.63
N ALA A 20 -8.60 79.27 29.60
CA ALA A 20 -9.71 78.45 30.07
C ALA A 20 -10.19 77.40 29.07
N CYS A 21 -10.72 76.29 29.60
CA CYS A 21 -11.33 75.22 28.82
C CYS A 21 -12.63 75.69 28.14
N LYS A 22 -12.81 75.35 26.86
CA LYS A 22 -14.13 75.08 26.28
C LYS A 22 -14.26 73.57 26.08
N LYS A 23 -15.41 72.99 26.46
CA LYS A 23 -15.74 71.61 26.10
C LYS A 23 -15.91 71.53 24.58
N THR A 24 -15.14 70.66 23.93
CA THR A 24 -15.54 70.09 22.64
C THR A 24 -16.56 68.98 22.87
N GLU A 25 -17.58 68.91 22.03
CA GLU A 25 -18.49 67.78 22.02
C GLU A 25 -17.76 66.57 21.41
N THR A 26 -17.79 65.44 22.10
CA THR A 26 -17.18 64.21 21.61
C THR A 26 -18.06 63.59 20.53
N THR A 27 -17.58 63.61 19.29
CA THR A 27 -18.11 62.76 18.21
C THR A 27 -18.20 61.32 18.73
N PRO A 28 -19.32 60.61 18.53
CA PRO A 28 -19.43 59.23 19.02
C PRO A 28 -18.34 58.36 18.40
N THR A 29 -17.53 57.73 19.25
CA THR A 29 -16.56 56.72 18.84
C THR A 29 -17.27 55.66 17.99
N PRO A 30 -16.76 55.29 16.81
CA PRO A 30 -17.35 54.19 16.07
C PRO A 30 -17.33 52.94 16.96
N THR A 31 -18.49 52.31 17.13
CA THR A 31 -18.63 51.07 17.88
C THR A 31 -17.58 50.08 17.40
N PRO A 32 -16.84 49.37 18.28
CA PRO A 32 -15.91 48.35 17.85
C PRO A 32 -16.66 47.31 17.03
N THR A 33 -16.49 47.36 15.70
CA THR A 33 -16.97 46.29 14.82
C THR A 33 -16.23 45.04 15.24
N THR A 34 -16.94 44.12 15.90
CA THR A 34 -16.43 42.79 16.23
C THR A 34 -15.72 42.25 14.99
N PRO A 35 -14.45 41.83 15.07
CA PRO A 35 -13.75 41.34 13.90
C PRO A 35 -14.47 40.09 13.41
N THR A 36 -15.29 40.25 12.37
CA THR A 36 -16.02 39.15 11.75
C THR A 36 -14.98 38.25 11.13
N THR A 37 -14.70 37.12 11.80
CA THR A 37 -13.86 36.05 11.27
C THR A 37 -14.27 35.81 9.82
N PRO A 38 -13.34 35.87 8.84
CA PRO A 38 -13.68 35.76 7.44
C PRO A 38 -14.55 34.53 7.21
N LYS A 39 -15.79 34.75 6.77
CA LYS A 39 -16.78 33.67 6.64
C LYS A 39 -16.26 32.67 5.63
N VAL A 40 -15.86 31.49 6.11
CA VAL A 40 -15.22 30.46 5.28
C VAL A 40 -16.20 30.08 4.18
N THR A 41 -15.90 30.53 2.97
CA THR A 41 -16.72 30.27 1.79
C THR A 41 -16.26 28.94 1.21
N TYR A 42 -16.80 27.87 1.78
CA TYR A 42 -16.59 26.51 1.30
C TYR A 42 -17.10 26.37 -0.15
N ALA A 43 -16.42 25.55 -0.96
CA ALA A 43 -16.84 25.26 -2.33
C ALA A 43 -18.15 24.45 -2.35
N TYR A 44 -18.33 23.56 -1.37
CA TYR A 44 -19.52 22.73 -1.18
C TYR A 44 -20.16 23.08 0.17
N ASN A 45 -21.49 23.23 0.22
CA ASN A 45 -22.22 23.63 1.42
C ASN A 45 -23.53 22.84 1.56
N THR A 46 -23.98 22.62 2.79
CA THR A 46 -25.26 21.97 3.12
C THR A 46 -26.23 22.94 3.82
N ALA A 47 -27.53 22.65 3.74
CA ALA A 47 -28.57 23.50 4.34
C ALA A 47 -28.53 23.54 5.88
N ASP A 48 -27.95 22.52 6.51
CA ASP A 48 -27.67 22.44 7.96
C ASP A 48 -26.37 23.16 8.38
N GLY A 49 -25.73 23.89 7.45
CA GLY A 49 -24.67 24.87 7.77
C GLY A 49 -23.26 24.30 7.85
N PHE A 50 -23.02 23.10 7.33
CA PHE A 50 -21.67 22.55 7.13
C PHE A 50 -21.18 22.85 5.71
N GLY A 51 -19.86 22.93 5.53
CA GLY A 51 -19.24 23.04 4.21
C GLY A 51 -17.92 22.28 4.11
N SER A 52 -17.41 22.16 2.88
CA SER A 52 -16.13 21.55 2.55
C SER A 52 -15.44 22.25 1.37
N ASP A 53 -14.12 22.16 1.32
CA ASP A 53 -13.27 22.60 0.21
C ASP A 53 -13.31 21.64 -1.00
N ARG A 54 -13.91 20.45 -0.86
CA ARG A 54 -13.90 19.37 -1.85
C ARG A 54 -15.21 18.59 -1.94
N ALA A 55 -15.41 17.91 -3.08
CA ALA A 55 -16.55 17.03 -3.28
C ALA A 55 -16.54 15.83 -2.31
N HIS A 56 -15.39 15.15 -2.19
CA HIS A 56 -15.28 13.89 -1.47
C HIS A 56 -14.70 14.03 -0.07
N ASN A 57 -15.49 13.67 0.94
CA ASN A 57 -15.14 13.83 2.36
C ASN A 57 -15.29 12.51 3.11
N LEU A 58 -14.58 12.36 4.23
CA LEU A 58 -14.75 11.23 5.14
C LEU A 58 -16.17 11.28 5.72
N ASN A 59 -16.98 10.24 5.48
CA ASN A 59 -18.28 10.14 6.13
C ASN A 59 -18.05 9.81 7.61
N ILE A 60 -18.53 10.64 8.55
CA ILE A 60 -18.44 10.36 9.99
C ILE A 60 -19.79 9.89 10.50
N ILE A 61 -19.85 8.62 10.89
CA ILE A 61 -21.03 7.99 11.46
C ILE A 61 -20.80 7.77 12.96
N TYR A 62 -21.75 8.17 13.79
CA TYR A 62 -21.86 7.73 15.18
C TYR A 62 -22.97 6.68 15.26
N PHE A 63 -22.59 5.40 15.40
CA PHE A 63 -23.51 4.27 15.37
C PHE A 63 -23.80 3.77 16.78
N VAL A 64 -25.08 3.77 17.16
CA VAL A 64 -25.53 3.50 18.53
C VAL A 64 -26.37 2.21 18.54
N PRO A 65 -25.87 1.10 19.11
CA PRO A 65 -26.68 -0.09 19.36
C PRO A 65 -27.94 0.22 20.19
N LYS A 66 -29.03 -0.51 19.95
CA LYS A 66 -30.37 -0.29 20.53
C LYS A 66 -30.43 -0.27 22.06
N ASP A 67 -29.47 -0.92 22.71
CA ASP A 67 -29.34 -1.04 24.16
C ASP A 67 -28.16 -0.23 24.73
N LEU A 68 -27.74 0.82 24.00
CA LEU A 68 -26.79 1.86 24.40
C LEU A 68 -27.35 3.25 24.05
N ASP A 69 -26.68 4.30 24.53
CA ASP A 69 -26.96 5.70 24.19
C ASP A 69 -25.63 6.39 23.78
N THR A 70 -25.72 7.61 23.27
CA THR A 70 -24.59 8.46 22.92
C THR A 70 -23.81 8.92 24.15
N VAL A 71 -22.47 8.89 24.07
CA VAL A 71 -21.62 9.42 25.15
C VAL A 71 -21.76 10.95 25.22
N PRO A 72 -22.04 11.56 26.40
CA PRO A 72 -22.34 12.99 26.52
C PRO A 72 -21.37 13.90 25.75
N GLY A 73 -21.94 14.84 24.98
CA GLY A 73 -21.18 15.85 24.25
C GLY A 73 -20.37 15.34 23.03
N TYR A 74 -20.55 14.07 22.59
CA TYR A 74 -19.75 13.47 21.50
C TYR A 74 -19.54 14.38 20.28
N LYS A 75 -20.59 15.08 19.78
CA LYS A 75 -20.46 15.97 18.61
C LYS A 75 -19.40 17.08 18.81
N LYS A 76 -19.18 17.57 20.04
CA LYS A 76 -18.07 18.47 20.35
C LYS A 76 -16.74 17.72 20.41
N ARG A 77 -16.66 16.73 21.32
CA ARG A 77 -15.42 16.03 21.67
C ARG A 77 -14.76 15.39 20.44
N LEU A 78 -15.57 14.69 19.63
CA LEU A 78 -15.15 14.06 18.39
C LEU A 78 -14.76 15.07 17.31
N SER A 79 -15.45 16.21 17.19
CA SER A 79 -15.01 17.25 16.24
C SER A 79 -13.60 17.74 16.56
N GLU A 80 -13.29 17.92 17.85
CA GLU A 80 -12.01 18.47 18.31
C GLU A 80 -10.84 17.49 18.10
N ILE A 81 -11.06 16.17 18.24
CA ILE A 81 -10.03 15.16 17.90
C ILE A 81 -9.97 14.86 16.39
N LEU A 82 -11.07 14.90 15.64
CA LEU A 82 -11.07 14.64 14.20
C LEU A 82 -10.35 15.75 13.41
N LEU A 83 -10.52 17.01 13.84
CA LEU A 83 -9.75 18.14 13.31
C LEU A 83 -8.27 18.06 13.72
N MET A 84 -7.96 17.51 14.89
CA MET A 84 -6.57 17.21 15.30
C MET A 84 -5.93 16.12 14.43
N GLY A 85 -6.69 15.07 14.10
CA GLY A 85 -6.28 14.03 13.15
C GLY A 85 -6.05 14.60 11.75
N GLN A 86 -7.02 15.35 11.22
CA GLN A 86 -6.91 16.02 9.92
C GLN A 86 -5.69 16.96 9.85
N LYS A 87 -5.36 17.64 10.96
CA LYS A 87 -4.14 18.45 11.08
C LYS A 87 -2.88 17.58 11.05
N PHE A 88 -2.80 16.51 11.85
CA PHE A 88 -1.66 15.58 11.86
C PHE A 88 -1.37 15.04 10.45
N TYR A 89 -2.40 14.54 9.75
CA TYR A 89 -2.25 14.09 8.37
C TYR A 89 -1.80 15.23 7.44
N LYS A 90 -2.30 16.47 7.58
CA LYS A 90 -1.83 17.61 6.77
C LYS A 90 -0.35 17.93 7.00
N GLU A 91 0.07 17.95 8.27
CA GLU A 91 1.45 18.27 8.65
C GLU A 91 2.43 17.20 8.16
N GLU A 92 2.08 15.92 8.27
CA GLU A 92 2.90 14.81 7.79
C GLU A 92 2.95 14.70 6.26
N MET A 93 1.82 14.87 5.56
CA MET A 93 1.81 14.97 4.09
C MET A 93 2.71 16.13 3.62
N THR A 94 2.63 17.29 4.28
CA THR A 94 3.46 18.46 3.99
C THR A 94 4.95 18.19 4.24
N ARG A 95 5.31 17.53 5.37
CA ARG A 95 6.69 17.10 5.68
C ARG A 95 7.26 16.17 4.60
N LEU A 96 6.42 15.34 3.98
CA LEU A 96 6.79 14.38 2.95
C LEU A 96 6.70 14.95 1.52
N GLY A 97 6.52 16.28 1.37
CA GLY A 97 6.52 16.97 0.08
C GLY A 97 5.15 17.05 -0.63
N TYR A 98 4.09 16.52 -0.01
CA TYR A 98 2.73 16.56 -0.53
C TYR A 98 1.93 17.69 0.13
N THR A 99 2.25 18.94 -0.26
CA THR A 99 1.58 20.13 0.27
C THR A 99 0.07 20.12 -0.01
N ASP A 100 -0.69 20.69 0.93
CA ASP A 100 -2.15 20.86 0.86
C ASP A 100 -2.99 19.58 0.75
N LYS A 101 -2.38 18.41 0.96
CA LYS A 101 -3.09 17.13 1.10
C LYS A 101 -3.45 16.84 2.56
N THR A 102 -4.72 16.51 2.79
CA THR A 102 -5.27 15.87 4.01
C THR A 102 -6.68 15.36 3.68
N PHE A 103 -7.30 14.52 4.50
CA PHE A 103 -8.67 14.04 4.23
C PHE A 103 -9.72 15.15 4.38
N GLY A 104 -10.74 15.14 3.52
CA GLY A 104 -11.90 16.03 3.62
C GLY A 104 -12.76 15.76 4.84
N LEU A 105 -13.24 16.84 5.45
CA LEU A 105 -14.29 16.83 6.47
C LEU A 105 -15.30 17.92 6.15
N TRP A 106 -16.58 17.64 6.36
CA TRP A 106 -17.63 18.65 6.40
C TRP A 106 -17.59 19.37 7.74
N VAL A 107 -17.37 20.69 7.76
CA VAL A 107 -17.18 21.49 8.97
C VAL A 107 -18.08 22.72 8.96
N ASN A 108 -18.60 23.14 10.12
CA ASN A 108 -19.39 24.37 10.27
C ASN A 108 -18.62 25.53 10.94
N ASP A 109 -19.28 26.68 11.01
CA ASP A 109 -18.78 27.95 11.58
C ASP A 109 -18.23 27.88 13.02
N LYS A 110 -18.56 26.81 13.76
CA LYS A 110 -18.17 26.57 15.16
C LYS A 110 -17.10 25.49 15.30
N ASN A 111 -16.42 25.13 14.21
CA ASN A 111 -15.49 24.00 14.14
C ASN A 111 -16.11 22.70 14.67
N ARG A 112 -17.31 22.39 14.16
CA ARG A 112 -17.96 21.09 14.35
C ARG A 112 -17.98 20.32 13.04
N VAL A 113 -17.55 19.07 13.09
CA VAL A 113 -17.59 18.12 11.99
C VAL A 113 -19.02 17.62 11.83
N LYS A 114 -19.47 17.40 10.59
CA LYS A 114 -20.78 16.77 10.33
C LYS A 114 -20.72 15.30 10.76
N ILE A 115 -21.40 14.99 11.86
CA ILE A 115 -21.50 13.64 12.42
C ILE A 115 -22.95 13.18 12.27
N VAL A 116 -23.15 12.23 11.37
CA VAL A 116 -24.40 11.51 11.14
C VAL A 116 -24.60 10.54 12.30
N THR A 117 -25.78 10.50 12.91
CA THR A 117 -26.06 9.64 14.06
C THR A 117 -27.11 8.60 13.67
N ILE A 118 -26.76 7.32 13.78
CA ILE A 118 -27.60 6.20 13.37
C ILE A 118 -27.82 5.32 14.59
N PHE A 119 -29.08 5.15 14.98
CA PHE A 119 -29.49 4.20 16.01
C PHE A 119 -29.76 2.85 15.34
N GLY A 120 -28.95 1.85 15.69
CA GLY A 120 -29.05 0.49 15.18
C GLY A 120 -30.29 -0.23 15.69
N THR A 121 -30.80 -1.16 14.89
CA THR A 121 -32.02 -1.93 15.19
C THR A 121 -31.81 -3.07 16.19
N LYS A 122 -30.54 -3.44 16.45
CA LYS A 122 -30.13 -4.59 17.27
C LYS A 122 -29.34 -4.20 18.52
N THR A 123 -29.11 -5.16 19.42
CA THR A 123 -28.29 -4.97 20.62
C THR A 123 -26.79 -5.01 20.33
N LYS A 124 -25.96 -4.48 21.25
CA LYS A 124 -24.49 -4.54 21.15
C LYS A 124 -23.93 -5.96 21.02
N SER A 125 -24.62 -6.94 21.61
CA SER A 125 -24.33 -8.39 21.48
C SER A 125 -24.51 -8.93 20.05
N GLU A 126 -25.32 -8.27 19.22
CA GLU A 126 -25.55 -8.61 17.81
C GLU A 126 -24.67 -7.79 16.85
N TYR A 127 -23.90 -6.84 17.40
CA TYR A 127 -22.79 -6.14 16.74
C TYR A 127 -21.45 -6.44 17.46
N PRO A 128 -21.09 -7.72 17.69
CA PRO A 128 -19.88 -8.07 18.45
C PRO A 128 -18.61 -7.52 17.78
N ARG A 129 -17.55 -7.33 18.56
CA ARG A 129 -16.23 -6.87 18.08
C ARG A 129 -15.82 -7.62 16.80
N GLU A 130 -15.59 -8.91 16.92
CA GLU A 130 -15.30 -9.77 15.77
C GLU A 130 -16.58 -10.05 14.97
N GLY A 131 -16.58 -9.73 13.67
CA GLY A 131 -17.67 -10.01 12.73
C GLY A 131 -18.88 -9.05 12.74
N GLY A 132 -19.09 -8.24 13.79
CA GLY A 132 -20.26 -7.35 13.87
C GLY A 132 -20.28 -6.20 12.86
N SER A 133 -19.12 -5.82 12.31
CA SER A 133 -18.97 -4.80 11.26
C SER A 133 -19.87 -5.01 10.04
N GLY A 134 -20.08 -6.27 9.61
CA GLY A 134 -20.98 -6.57 8.48
C GLY A 134 -22.45 -6.20 8.74
N ALA A 135 -22.92 -6.38 9.98
CA ALA A 135 -24.28 -5.99 10.37
C ALA A 135 -24.43 -4.46 10.47
N ILE A 136 -23.43 -3.78 11.04
CA ILE A 136 -23.38 -2.31 11.08
C ILE A 136 -23.38 -1.73 9.66
N ALA A 137 -22.53 -2.26 8.77
CA ALA A 137 -22.42 -1.80 7.39
C ALA A 137 -23.73 -1.96 6.61
N ALA A 138 -24.50 -3.03 6.85
CA ALA A 138 -25.83 -3.20 6.24
C ALA A 138 -26.80 -2.07 6.63
N GLU A 139 -26.84 -1.68 7.90
CA GLU A 139 -27.74 -0.62 8.40
C GLU A 139 -27.26 0.78 8.00
N ILE A 140 -25.95 1.04 7.95
CA ILE A 140 -25.40 2.30 7.41
C ILE A 140 -25.64 2.41 5.89
N ASN A 141 -25.51 1.33 5.13
CA ASN A 141 -25.81 1.34 3.69
C ASN A 141 -27.32 1.54 3.42
N ALA A 142 -28.19 0.98 4.26
CA ALA A 142 -29.63 1.27 4.20
C ALA A 142 -29.93 2.75 4.52
N TYR A 143 -29.24 3.33 5.51
CA TYR A 143 -29.33 4.77 5.79
C TYR A 143 -28.88 5.62 4.60
N PHE A 144 -27.73 5.31 3.98
CA PHE A 144 -27.24 6.05 2.81
C PHE A 144 -28.12 5.89 1.57
N ALA A 145 -28.75 4.73 1.36
CA ALA A 145 -29.72 4.54 0.28
C ALA A 145 -30.96 5.46 0.45
N ALA A 146 -31.38 5.72 1.68
CA ALA A 146 -32.45 6.68 1.99
C ALA A 146 -31.96 8.15 2.04
N ASN A 147 -30.68 8.38 2.39
CA ASN A 147 -30.08 9.70 2.60
C ASN A 147 -28.79 9.88 1.76
N PRO A 148 -28.84 9.79 0.42
CA PRO A 148 -27.64 9.73 -0.43
C PRO A 148 -26.77 11.00 -0.37
N LYS A 149 -27.32 12.12 0.12
CA LYS A 149 -26.58 13.38 0.34
C LYS A 149 -25.59 13.33 1.51
N ASP A 150 -25.70 12.33 2.39
CA ASP A 150 -24.78 12.14 3.52
C ASP A 150 -23.65 11.14 3.20
N GLN A 151 -23.70 10.45 2.04
CA GLN A 151 -22.61 9.64 1.52
C GLN A 151 -21.81 10.42 0.48
N THR A 152 -20.77 11.13 0.92
CA THR A 152 -20.00 12.03 0.03
C THR A 152 -18.71 11.40 -0.51
N SER A 153 -18.31 10.24 0.01
CA SER A 153 -17.26 9.40 -0.56
C SER A 153 -17.51 7.90 -0.26
N VAL A 154 -16.65 7.02 -0.78
CA VAL A 154 -16.64 5.60 -0.39
C VAL A 154 -15.89 5.34 0.94
N HIS A 155 -15.39 6.39 1.61
CA HIS A 155 -14.63 6.30 2.86
C HIS A 155 -15.48 6.69 4.07
N SER A 156 -15.52 5.83 5.09
CA SER A 156 -16.35 6.02 6.27
C SER A 156 -15.59 5.69 7.56
N LEU A 157 -15.66 6.59 8.55
CA LEU A 157 -15.26 6.32 9.93
C LEU A 157 -16.51 6.15 10.79
N ILE A 158 -16.63 4.98 11.41
CA ILE A 158 -17.76 4.57 12.24
C ILE A 158 -17.30 4.60 13.70
N LEU A 159 -17.98 5.40 14.50
CA LEU A 159 -17.70 5.64 15.91
C LEU A 159 -18.81 5.04 16.75
N LEU A 160 -18.47 4.15 17.68
CA LEU A 160 -19.43 3.51 18.59
C LEU A 160 -19.27 4.03 20.03
N PRO A 161 -20.36 4.13 20.81
CA PRO A 161 -20.25 4.25 22.27
C PRO A 161 -19.65 2.96 22.87
N PRO A 162 -19.10 3.01 24.10
CA PRO A 162 -18.47 1.85 24.71
C PRO A 162 -19.52 0.80 25.10
N TYR A 163 -19.20 -0.47 24.89
CA TYR A 163 -20.13 -1.59 25.13
C TYR A 163 -20.30 -1.91 26.63
N GLY A 164 -19.44 -1.32 27.47
CA GLY A 164 -19.42 -1.43 28.91
C GLY A 164 -18.08 -0.92 29.44
N TYR A 165 -17.84 -1.14 30.72
CA TYR A 165 -16.55 -0.86 31.37
C TYR A 165 -16.12 -2.08 32.18
N ASN A 166 -14.85 -2.40 32.11
CA ASN A 166 -14.20 -3.33 33.04
C ASN A 166 -14.13 -2.72 34.45
N ALA A 167 -13.87 -3.55 35.46
CA ALA A 167 -13.84 -3.12 36.87
C ALA A 167 -12.75 -2.08 37.22
N ASP A 168 -11.75 -1.90 36.34
CA ASP A 168 -10.71 -0.86 36.40
C ASP A 168 -11.14 0.47 35.74
N GLY A 169 -12.36 0.53 35.18
CA GLY A 169 -12.85 1.66 34.40
C GLY A 169 -12.29 1.73 32.97
N THR A 170 -11.66 0.68 32.44
CA THR A 170 -11.29 0.59 31.01
C THR A 170 -12.56 0.33 30.18
N PRO A 171 -12.87 1.17 29.17
CA PRO A 171 -14.02 0.96 28.30
C PRO A 171 -13.82 -0.29 27.43
N ILE A 172 -14.91 -0.99 27.14
CA ILE A 172 -14.95 -2.19 26.31
C ILE A 172 -15.38 -1.79 24.89
N ASP A 173 -14.56 -2.12 23.89
CA ASP A 173 -14.78 -1.82 22.49
C ASP A 173 -15.78 -2.77 21.80
N GLY A 174 -16.62 -2.20 20.94
CA GLY A 174 -17.26 -2.92 19.84
C GLY A 174 -16.25 -3.16 18.70
N PRO A 175 -16.69 -3.26 17.43
CA PRO A 175 -15.78 -3.31 16.29
C PRO A 175 -14.72 -2.20 16.33
N PHE A 176 -13.44 -2.58 16.24
CA PHE A 176 -12.29 -1.69 16.27
C PHE A 176 -11.22 -2.24 15.33
N TYR A 177 -11.36 -1.92 14.04
CA TYR A 177 -10.48 -2.34 12.95
C TYR A 177 -10.86 -1.62 11.62
N GLY A 178 -9.96 -1.63 10.64
CA GLY A 178 -10.27 -1.33 9.23
C GLY A 178 -10.97 -2.48 8.49
N THR A 179 -11.91 -2.15 7.59
CA THR A 179 -12.48 -3.07 6.58
C THR A 179 -12.55 -2.39 5.21
N GLY A 180 -11.58 -2.64 4.34
CA GLY A 180 -11.52 -2.04 3.01
C GLY A 180 -11.33 -0.53 3.07
N LYS A 181 -12.38 0.26 2.80
CA LYS A 181 -12.38 1.74 2.87
C LYS A 181 -13.14 2.29 4.08
N TRP A 182 -13.63 1.41 4.93
CA TRP A 182 -14.36 1.75 6.14
C TRP A 182 -13.50 1.39 7.35
N CYS A 183 -13.69 2.09 8.46
CA CYS A 183 -12.99 1.82 9.71
C CYS A 183 -13.91 2.02 10.91
N TYR A 184 -13.72 1.19 11.94
CA TYR A 184 -14.51 1.22 13.16
C TYR A 184 -13.61 1.61 14.33
N ALA A 185 -14.09 2.49 15.20
CA ALA A 185 -13.40 2.89 16.42
C ALA A 185 -14.40 3.26 17.53
N MET A 186 -13.90 3.44 18.75
CA MET A 186 -14.71 3.72 19.94
C MET A 186 -14.59 5.17 20.41
N ASP A 187 -15.72 5.73 20.83
CA ASP A 187 -15.83 6.95 21.63
C ASP A 187 -15.97 6.60 23.13
N TYR A 188 -15.46 7.46 24.01
CA TYR A 188 -15.68 7.40 25.46
C TYR A 188 -15.48 8.80 26.07
N GLU A 189 -15.91 9.03 27.32
CA GLU A 189 -15.98 10.37 27.92
C GLU A 189 -14.63 11.10 27.93
N GLY A 190 -13.55 10.34 28.13
CA GLY A 190 -12.18 10.84 28.18
C GLY A 190 -11.48 10.93 26.83
N LEU A 191 -12.19 10.77 25.71
CA LEU A 191 -11.68 11.03 24.38
C LEU A 191 -11.81 12.54 24.07
N GLU A 192 -11.00 13.34 24.78
CA GLU A 192 -10.98 14.81 24.71
C GLU A 192 -9.55 15.36 24.67
N PRO A 193 -9.30 16.52 24.02
CA PRO A 193 -7.96 17.12 23.96
C PRO A 193 -7.26 17.36 25.31
N LYS A 194 -8.01 17.47 26.42
CA LYS A 194 -7.45 17.64 27.78
C LYS A 194 -6.73 16.38 28.31
N TYR A 195 -6.83 15.25 27.62
CA TYR A 195 -6.16 13.98 27.98
C TYR A 195 -5.03 13.57 27.03
N ILE A 196 -4.63 14.44 26.09
CA ILE A 196 -3.41 14.30 25.28
C ILE A 196 -2.21 13.98 26.18
N GLY A 197 -1.30 13.10 25.73
CA GLY A 197 -0.15 12.67 26.51
C GLY A 197 -0.45 11.61 27.58
N THR A 198 -1.71 11.18 27.75
CA THR A 198 -2.04 10.03 28.61
C THR A 198 -2.12 8.73 27.81
N SER A 199 -1.70 7.61 28.39
CA SER A 199 -1.74 6.29 27.73
C SER A 199 -3.16 5.83 27.37
N LYS A 200 -4.18 6.23 28.17
CA LYS A 200 -5.58 5.87 27.91
C LYS A 200 -6.15 6.63 26.70
N PHE A 201 -5.88 7.93 26.58
CA PHE A 201 -6.22 8.70 25.38
C PHE A 201 -5.46 8.16 24.17
N THR A 202 -4.15 7.94 24.32
CA THR A 202 -3.26 7.44 23.27
C THR A 202 -3.74 6.12 22.67
N LYS A 203 -4.06 5.11 23.50
CA LYS A 203 -4.59 3.81 23.02
C LYS A 203 -5.77 3.98 22.05
N TRP A 204 -6.73 4.82 22.40
CA TRP A 204 -8.00 4.93 21.67
C TRP A 204 -7.97 5.98 20.55
N TYR A 205 -7.32 7.12 20.75
CA TYR A 205 -7.11 8.14 19.70
C TYR A 205 -6.07 7.68 18.67
N GLY A 206 -4.93 7.16 19.12
CA GLY A 206 -3.91 6.56 18.26
C GLY A 206 -4.46 5.36 17.49
N GLY A 207 -5.19 4.46 18.17
CA GLY A 207 -5.94 3.40 17.53
C GLY A 207 -6.91 3.92 16.46
N MET A 208 -7.76 4.92 16.79
CA MET A 208 -8.70 5.51 15.82
C MET A 208 -8.01 6.07 14.58
N MET A 209 -6.84 6.70 14.73
CA MET A 209 -6.07 7.22 13.58
C MET A 209 -5.39 6.08 12.79
N HIS A 210 -4.95 5.00 13.44
CA HIS A 210 -4.42 3.80 12.78
C HIS A 210 -5.52 3.08 11.96
N GLU A 211 -6.69 2.83 12.54
CA GLU A 211 -7.82 2.24 11.81
C GLU A 211 -8.32 3.15 10.68
N LEU A 212 -8.29 4.47 10.88
CA LEU A 212 -8.54 5.44 9.81
C LEU A 212 -7.50 5.32 8.70
N GLY A 213 -6.21 5.10 9.01
CA GLY A 213 -5.19 4.77 8.03
C GLY A 213 -5.57 3.57 7.15
N HIS A 214 -6.02 2.46 7.74
CA HIS A 214 -6.53 1.32 6.98
C HIS A 214 -7.74 1.69 6.11
N GLY A 215 -8.72 2.42 6.68
CA GLY A 215 -9.86 2.98 5.95
C GLY A 215 -9.45 3.92 4.80
N LEU A 216 -8.23 4.47 4.81
CA LEU A 216 -7.63 5.31 3.77
C LEU A 216 -6.77 4.51 2.76
N ASN A 217 -6.88 3.18 2.75
CA ASN A 217 -6.12 2.21 1.96
C ASN A 217 -4.64 1.99 2.39
N LEU A 218 -4.24 2.35 3.61
CA LEU A 218 -2.88 2.09 4.11
C LEU A 218 -2.74 0.67 4.69
N PRO A 219 -1.77 -0.15 4.24
CA PRO A 219 -1.36 -1.36 4.96
C PRO A 219 -0.42 -1.00 6.13
N HIS A 220 -0.04 -1.98 6.94
CA HIS A 220 0.98 -1.77 7.98
C HIS A 220 2.34 -1.43 7.37
N ASN A 221 3.16 -0.72 8.15
CA ASN A 221 4.55 -0.44 7.80
C ASN A 221 5.36 0.08 9.01
N CYS A 222 6.68 0.12 8.81
CA CYS A 222 7.69 0.56 9.74
C CYS A 222 8.54 1.68 9.12
N VAL A 223 9.04 2.61 9.96
CA VAL A 223 10.04 3.59 9.54
C VAL A 223 11.40 2.92 9.36
N LYS A 224 12.27 3.52 8.52
CA LYS A 224 13.66 3.05 8.38
C LYS A 224 14.40 3.18 9.70
N MET A 225 15.32 2.26 9.99
CA MET A 225 16.12 2.28 11.21
C MET A 225 16.96 3.57 11.36
N THR A 226 17.38 4.15 10.24
CA THR A 226 18.06 5.46 10.15
C THR A 226 17.14 6.64 10.50
N GLU A 227 15.83 6.52 10.27
CA GLU A 227 14.81 7.55 10.52
C GLU A 227 14.13 7.40 11.90
N LYS A 228 14.18 6.21 12.51
CA LYS A 228 13.53 5.86 13.79
C LYS A 228 13.83 6.84 14.94
N ALA A 229 15.04 7.40 15.00
CA ALA A 229 15.41 8.41 16.02
C ALA A 229 14.85 9.82 15.74
N SER A 230 14.70 10.21 14.46
CA SER A 230 14.21 11.53 14.07
C SER A 230 12.68 11.58 13.99
N LEU A 231 12.04 10.55 13.45
CA LEU A 231 10.60 10.46 13.21
C LEU A 231 9.81 9.69 14.30
N GLY A 232 10.46 8.81 15.06
CA GLY A 232 9.80 7.96 16.06
C GLY A 232 9.16 6.72 15.44
N THR A 233 7.87 6.50 15.70
CA THR A 233 7.12 5.31 15.24
C THR A 233 6.26 5.63 14.01
N ALA A 234 6.14 4.70 13.07
CA ALA A 234 5.15 4.81 11.97
C ALA A 234 3.72 4.69 12.53
N LEU A 235 2.78 5.52 12.09
CA LEU A 235 1.37 5.44 12.50
C LEU A 235 0.83 4.03 12.23
N MET A 236 1.12 3.49 11.04
CA MET A 236 0.69 2.17 10.58
C MET A 236 1.56 1.01 11.10
N GLY A 237 2.56 1.29 11.93
CA GLY A 237 3.22 0.31 12.78
C GLY A 237 2.59 0.30 14.17
N ALA A 238 3.41 0.26 15.23
CA ALA A 238 2.96 0.44 16.61
C ALA A 238 2.53 1.88 16.97
N GLY A 239 2.23 2.72 15.98
CA GLY A 239 1.91 4.15 16.17
C GLY A 239 0.58 4.41 16.86
N ASN A 240 -0.32 3.43 16.83
CA ASN A 240 -1.52 3.38 17.66
C ASN A 240 -1.24 3.49 19.17
N TYR A 241 -0.05 3.09 19.63
CA TYR A 241 0.38 3.21 21.03
C TYR A 241 1.27 4.43 21.31
N THR A 242 1.62 5.24 20.31
CA THR A 242 2.50 6.41 20.48
C THR A 242 1.87 7.74 20.07
N LEU A 243 0.85 7.77 19.22
CA LEU A 243 0.27 9.03 18.74
C LEU A 243 -0.28 9.87 19.90
N SER A 244 0.19 11.12 20.00
CA SER A 244 -0.06 12.08 21.10
C SER A 244 0.66 11.80 22.43
N LEU A 245 1.45 10.72 22.54
CA LEU A 245 2.32 10.41 23.69
C LEU A 245 3.80 10.63 23.37
N SER A 246 4.24 10.24 22.17
CA SER A 246 5.60 10.40 21.68
C SER A 246 5.63 10.60 20.16
N LYS A 247 6.84 10.77 19.59
CA LYS A 247 7.00 10.99 18.15
C LYS A 247 6.35 9.86 17.34
N THR A 248 5.42 10.24 16.48
CA THR A 248 4.68 9.34 15.60
C THR A 248 4.56 10.02 14.24
N SER A 249 4.68 9.27 13.14
CA SER A 249 4.87 9.80 11.80
C SER A 249 4.18 8.95 10.72
N LEU A 250 3.92 9.54 9.56
CA LEU A 250 3.64 8.79 8.33
C LEU A 250 4.95 8.47 7.61
N THR A 251 4.99 7.33 6.91
CA THR A 251 6.06 7.00 5.97
C THR A 251 5.85 7.68 4.62
N ALA A 252 6.91 7.75 3.79
CA ALA A 252 6.78 8.23 2.41
C ALA A 252 5.78 7.39 1.60
N THR A 253 5.71 6.09 1.88
CA THR A 253 4.76 5.15 1.28
C THR A 253 3.31 5.45 1.68
N ASP A 254 3.05 5.77 2.95
CA ASP A 254 1.72 6.24 3.37
C ASP A 254 1.33 7.48 2.56
N ALA A 255 2.20 8.49 2.52
CA ALA A 255 1.90 9.74 1.81
C ALA A 255 1.71 9.58 0.30
N ALA A 256 2.44 8.66 -0.34
CA ALA A 256 2.24 8.31 -1.74
C ALA A 256 0.84 7.73 -2.02
N VAL A 257 0.37 6.81 -1.17
CA VAL A 257 -0.97 6.22 -1.27
C VAL A 257 -2.05 7.26 -0.95
N LEU A 258 -1.87 8.05 0.11
CA LEU A 258 -2.80 9.12 0.50
C LEU A 258 -2.91 10.22 -0.56
N ASN A 259 -1.82 10.59 -1.24
CA ASN A 259 -1.87 11.55 -2.34
C ASN A 259 -2.80 11.10 -3.48
N ALA A 260 -2.94 9.78 -3.69
CA ALA A 260 -3.86 9.19 -4.65
C ALA A 260 -5.24 8.80 -4.05
N ASN A 261 -5.47 8.99 -2.75
CA ASN A 261 -6.76 8.68 -2.10
C ASN A 261 -7.84 9.69 -2.51
N GLN A 262 -9.06 9.21 -2.74
CA GLN A 262 -10.22 10.03 -3.13
C GLN A 262 -10.42 11.27 -2.24
N ILE A 263 -10.46 11.11 -0.91
CA ILE A 263 -10.81 12.21 -0.01
C ILE A 263 -9.63 13.15 0.32
N PHE A 264 -8.43 12.82 -0.16
CA PHE A 264 -7.24 13.67 -0.05
C PHE A 264 -7.09 14.66 -1.22
N ASN A 265 -7.98 14.58 -2.21
CA ASN A 265 -7.99 15.43 -3.40
C ASN A 265 -9.22 16.33 -3.41
N ILE A 266 -9.14 17.45 -4.14
CA ILE A 266 -10.20 18.47 -4.21
C ILE A 266 -11.11 18.32 -5.44
N ASP A 267 -10.71 17.46 -6.39
CA ASP A 267 -11.47 17.13 -7.59
C ASP A 267 -12.58 16.09 -7.33
N ASP A 268 -13.39 15.87 -8.36
CA ASP A 268 -14.60 15.05 -8.39
C ASP A 268 -14.50 13.85 -9.35
N LYS A 269 -13.27 13.48 -9.76
CA LYS A 269 -13.06 12.41 -10.76
C LYS A 269 -13.40 11.02 -10.22
N THR A 270 -13.55 10.04 -11.11
CA THR A 270 -13.79 8.65 -10.71
C THR A 270 -12.53 8.01 -10.09
N TYR A 271 -12.61 7.69 -8.80
CA TYR A 271 -11.59 6.91 -8.07
C TYR A 271 -11.90 5.41 -8.09
N TYR A 272 -10.86 4.60 -7.86
CA TYR A 272 -10.90 3.15 -7.63
C TYR A 272 -11.51 2.29 -8.76
N GLY A 273 -11.50 2.82 -9.99
CA GLY A 273 -11.85 2.07 -11.20
C GLY A 273 -10.82 0.98 -11.54
N ALA A 274 -11.24 0.02 -12.38
CA ALA A 274 -10.43 -1.17 -12.69
C ALA A 274 -9.05 -0.84 -13.31
N VAL A 275 -8.01 -1.46 -12.74
CA VAL A 275 -6.62 -1.36 -13.20
C VAL A 275 -6.09 -2.73 -13.57
N ASN A 276 -5.47 -2.82 -14.74
CA ASN A 276 -4.64 -3.93 -15.18
C ASN A 276 -3.20 -3.45 -15.24
N ALA A 277 -2.30 -4.07 -14.48
CA ALA A 277 -0.89 -3.74 -14.44
C ALA A 277 -0.03 -4.98 -14.13
N SER A 278 1.22 -4.98 -14.58
CA SER A 278 2.21 -6.02 -14.32
C SER A 278 3.63 -5.44 -14.26
N ILE A 279 4.54 -6.07 -13.52
CA ILE A 279 5.97 -5.84 -13.67
C ILE A 279 6.45 -6.64 -14.88
N SER A 280 6.85 -5.95 -15.94
CA SER A 280 7.26 -6.55 -17.22
C SER A 280 8.71 -6.99 -17.20
N THR A 281 9.58 -6.24 -16.50
CA THR A 281 10.95 -6.67 -16.20
C THR A 281 11.35 -6.21 -14.80
N ILE A 282 12.20 -6.98 -14.12
CA ILE A 282 12.80 -6.61 -12.84
C ILE A 282 14.24 -7.13 -12.74
N SER A 283 15.13 -6.30 -12.19
CA SER A 283 16.50 -6.64 -11.83
C SER A 283 16.70 -6.26 -10.36
N ALA A 284 17.26 -7.17 -9.57
CA ALA A 284 17.57 -6.97 -8.17
C ALA A 284 18.96 -7.52 -7.87
N ASN A 285 19.86 -6.69 -7.36
CA ASN A 285 21.25 -7.05 -7.10
C ASN A 285 21.73 -6.43 -5.78
N TYR A 286 22.72 -7.04 -5.14
CA TYR A 286 23.41 -6.46 -3.99
C TYR A 286 24.66 -5.71 -4.46
N ASP A 287 24.74 -4.41 -4.16
CA ASP A 287 25.95 -3.60 -4.33
C ASP A 287 26.72 -3.57 -3.00
N ALA A 288 27.82 -4.33 -2.96
CA ALA A 288 28.68 -4.46 -1.78
C ALA A 288 29.51 -3.19 -1.50
N ALA A 289 29.76 -2.32 -2.49
CA ALA A 289 30.47 -1.06 -2.29
C ALA A 289 29.55 0.00 -1.67
N LYS A 290 28.24 -0.07 -1.95
CA LYS A 290 27.20 0.77 -1.34
C LYS A 290 26.54 0.16 -0.10
N ALA A 291 26.83 -1.10 0.23
CA ALA A 291 26.09 -1.90 1.21
C ALA A 291 24.56 -1.75 1.03
N SER A 292 24.08 -1.91 -0.20
CA SER A 292 22.69 -1.58 -0.59
C SER A 292 22.12 -2.60 -1.58
N ILE A 293 20.81 -2.84 -1.50
CA ILE A 293 20.06 -3.57 -2.53
C ILE A 293 19.68 -2.58 -3.63
N LEU A 294 20.03 -2.88 -4.88
CA LEU A 294 19.66 -2.11 -6.07
C LEU A 294 18.55 -2.84 -6.81
N ILE A 295 17.39 -2.20 -6.94
CA ILE A 295 16.23 -2.72 -7.67
C ILE A 295 15.92 -1.77 -8.83
N SER A 296 15.64 -2.33 -10.01
CA SER A 296 15.14 -1.58 -11.17
C SER A 296 14.27 -2.45 -12.06
N GLY A 297 13.50 -1.84 -12.96
CA GLY A 297 12.64 -2.59 -13.87
C GLY A 297 11.68 -1.73 -14.68
N LYS A 298 10.77 -2.40 -15.40
CA LYS A 298 9.69 -1.78 -16.19
C LYS A 298 8.35 -2.39 -15.83
N TYR A 299 7.27 -1.62 -15.96
CA TYR A 299 5.91 -2.09 -15.77
C TYR A 299 5.00 -1.79 -16.97
N ALA A 300 4.00 -2.65 -17.18
CA ALA A 300 2.87 -2.37 -18.05
C ALA A 300 1.67 -1.96 -17.19
N THR A 301 0.85 -1.04 -17.67
CA THR A 301 -0.39 -0.63 -16.99
C THR A 301 -1.35 0.06 -17.96
N ASN A 302 -2.66 -0.08 -17.72
CA ASN A 302 -3.71 0.67 -18.43
C ASN A 302 -4.08 2.00 -17.76
N ASN A 303 -3.49 2.33 -16.61
CA ASN A 303 -3.74 3.56 -15.85
C ASN A 303 -2.42 4.25 -15.49
N LYS A 304 -2.40 5.59 -15.42
CA LYS A 304 -1.20 6.33 -15.03
C LYS A 304 -0.79 6.01 -13.59
N VAL A 305 0.51 5.79 -13.36
CA VAL A 305 1.13 5.63 -12.03
C VAL A 305 1.75 6.95 -11.60
N ASN A 306 1.54 7.33 -10.33
CA ASN A 306 2.09 8.54 -9.72
C ASN A 306 3.35 8.27 -8.87
N SER A 307 3.42 7.08 -8.27
CA SER A 307 4.47 6.65 -7.35
C SER A 307 4.65 5.13 -7.42
N ILE A 308 5.88 4.66 -7.21
CA ILE A 308 6.15 3.27 -6.85
C ILE A 308 6.50 3.26 -5.36
N VAL A 309 5.81 2.42 -4.59
CA VAL A 309 6.10 2.17 -3.17
C VAL A 309 6.76 0.82 -3.00
N TYR A 310 7.65 0.70 -2.03
CA TYR A 310 8.39 -0.51 -1.72
C TYR A 310 8.22 -0.84 -0.24
N TYR A 311 7.98 -2.12 0.06
CA TYR A 311 7.98 -2.66 1.42
C TYR A 311 9.03 -3.79 1.46
N ASN A 312 9.91 -3.81 2.45
CA ASN A 312 10.77 -4.95 2.77
C ASN A 312 10.36 -5.51 4.12
N ASP A 313 9.82 -6.72 4.09
CA ASP A 313 9.05 -7.35 5.16
C ASP A 313 9.81 -8.57 5.74
N PRO A 314 10.41 -8.47 6.94
CA PRO A 314 11.15 -9.57 7.54
C PRO A 314 10.23 -10.62 8.19
N ASN A 315 10.40 -11.88 7.79
CA ASN A 315 9.78 -13.05 8.43
C ASN A 315 10.44 -13.32 9.79
N VAL A 316 10.04 -12.57 10.81
CA VAL A 316 10.52 -12.67 12.20
C VAL A 316 9.37 -12.48 13.19
N ASN A 317 9.44 -13.09 14.36
CA ASN A 317 8.44 -12.90 15.44
C ASN A 317 6.97 -13.17 15.04
N ASN A 318 6.74 -14.01 14.02
CA ASN A 318 5.43 -14.28 13.38
C ASN A 318 4.87 -13.13 12.50
N GLU A 319 5.63 -12.06 12.28
CA GLU A 319 5.49 -11.16 11.12
C GLU A 319 5.98 -11.86 9.82
N GLY A 320 5.93 -11.20 8.67
CA GLY A 320 6.23 -11.74 7.34
C GLY A 320 4.98 -11.94 6.48
N LEU A 321 4.95 -13.00 5.66
CA LEU A 321 3.92 -13.21 4.63
C LEU A 321 2.49 -13.26 5.20
N GLY A 322 1.70 -12.20 4.92
CA GLY A 322 0.26 -12.15 5.15
C GLY A 322 -0.27 -10.77 5.49
N VAL A 323 -1.59 -10.67 5.65
CA VAL A 323 -2.25 -9.50 6.24
C VAL A 323 -2.14 -9.60 7.76
N ASN A 324 -1.95 -8.47 8.45
CA ASN A 324 -1.72 -8.39 9.91
C ASN A 324 -0.43 -9.11 10.35
N LYS A 325 0.58 -9.12 9.47
CA LYS A 325 1.92 -9.67 9.70
C LYS A 325 3.02 -8.72 9.21
N ASP A 326 2.66 -7.47 8.91
CA ASP A 326 3.52 -6.50 8.23
C ASP A 326 3.82 -5.23 9.04
N TYR A 327 3.71 -5.28 10.38
CA TYR A 327 3.98 -4.14 11.27
C TYR A 327 5.47 -3.75 11.30
N ASN A 328 6.35 -4.66 10.90
CA ASN A 328 7.80 -4.46 10.82
C ASN A 328 8.30 -4.11 9.40
N ALA A 329 7.42 -4.04 8.40
CA ALA A 329 7.79 -3.87 6.99
C ALA A 329 8.33 -2.45 6.72
N VAL A 330 9.63 -2.33 6.50
CA VAL A 330 10.28 -1.03 6.25
C VAL A 330 9.96 -0.54 4.83
N THR A 331 9.77 0.78 4.63
CA THR A 331 9.29 1.30 3.34
C THR A 331 10.08 2.44 2.69
N TRP A 332 9.96 2.54 1.36
CA TRP A 332 10.52 3.59 0.51
C TRP A 332 9.52 3.97 -0.59
N GLU A 333 9.66 5.19 -1.13
CA GLU A 333 8.95 5.65 -2.33
C GLU A 333 9.96 6.00 -3.43
N SER A 334 9.60 5.75 -4.69
CA SER A 334 10.23 6.37 -5.86
C SER A 334 9.18 6.92 -6.82
N LYS A 335 9.59 7.87 -7.69
CA LYS A 335 8.77 8.33 -8.80
C LYS A 335 9.06 7.50 -10.05
N PRO A 336 8.04 7.22 -10.89
CA PRO A 336 8.26 6.69 -12.23
C PRO A 336 9.22 7.57 -13.03
N PHE A 337 10.02 6.95 -13.89
CA PHE A 337 10.82 7.64 -14.90
C PHE A 337 10.71 6.92 -16.26
N GLY A 338 11.17 7.58 -17.33
CA GLY A 338 11.08 7.03 -18.68
C GLY A 338 9.65 6.72 -19.10
N THR A 339 9.46 5.66 -19.89
CA THR A 339 8.14 5.14 -20.26
C THR A 339 7.85 3.91 -19.39
N ASN A 340 7.28 4.16 -18.21
CA ASN A 340 6.94 3.14 -17.19
C ASN A 340 8.14 2.36 -16.61
N GLU A 341 9.18 3.07 -16.18
CA GLU A 341 10.36 2.48 -15.52
C GLU A 341 10.43 2.86 -14.04
N PHE A 342 11.00 1.97 -13.22
CA PHE A 342 11.18 2.15 -11.78
C PHE A 342 12.60 1.77 -11.36
N LYS A 343 13.11 2.43 -10.31
CA LYS A 343 14.37 2.09 -9.65
C LYS A 343 14.39 2.59 -8.22
N ILE A 344 15.06 1.86 -7.34
CA ILE A 344 15.31 2.26 -5.95
C ILE A 344 16.65 1.67 -5.48
N GLU A 345 17.31 2.42 -4.61
CA GLU A 345 18.47 1.98 -3.83
C GLU A 345 18.01 1.85 -2.39
N ILE A 346 18.25 0.68 -1.79
CA ILE A 346 17.74 0.29 -0.46
C ILE A 346 18.95 -0.01 0.44
N PRO A 347 19.41 0.97 1.25
CA PRO A 347 20.54 0.80 2.15
C PRO A 347 20.29 -0.28 3.20
N LEU A 348 21.27 -1.16 3.42
CA LEU A 348 21.18 -2.18 4.48
C LEU A 348 21.21 -1.58 5.91
N ALA A 349 21.55 -0.30 6.04
CA ALA A 349 21.44 0.46 7.28
C ALA A 349 19.97 0.75 7.68
N ASP A 350 19.04 0.79 6.73
CA ASP A 350 17.63 1.09 6.98
C ASP A 350 16.84 -0.12 7.52
N LEU A 351 17.32 -1.34 7.26
CA LEU A 351 16.69 -2.60 7.66
C LEU A 351 17.17 -3.04 9.06
N GLU A 352 16.26 -3.46 9.94
CA GLU A 352 16.61 -3.94 11.29
C GLU A 352 17.20 -5.36 11.24
N PHE A 353 16.48 -6.32 10.67
CA PHE A 353 16.82 -7.75 10.70
C PHE A 353 17.65 -8.16 9.48
N LYS A 354 18.82 -8.78 9.69
CA LYS A 354 19.73 -9.15 8.58
C LYS A 354 20.45 -10.50 8.73
N GLY A 355 20.31 -11.25 9.83
CA GLY A 355 21.18 -12.40 10.12
C GLY A 355 21.10 -13.54 9.09
N ASN A 356 20.11 -14.41 9.27
CA ASN A 356 19.72 -15.48 8.34
C ASN A 356 18.19 -15.43 8.22
N THR A 357 17.69 -14.33 7.64
CA THR A 357 16.29 -13.89 7.75
C THR A 357 15.64 -13.87 6.36
N GLU A 358 14.50 -14.55 6.21
CA GLU A 358 13.68 -14.46 5.00
C GLU A 358 12.95 -13.11 4.92
N TYR A 359 12.70 -12.64 3.70
CA TYR A 359 12.11 -11.35 3.41
C TYR A 359 11.13 -11.42 2.23
N GLU A 360 10.04 -10.67 2.31
CA GLU A 360 9.23 -10.29 1.16
C GLU A 360 9.55 -8.84 0.74
N LEU A 361 9.92 -8.66 -0.53
CA LEU A 361 9.89 -7.36 -1.20
C LEU A 361 8.52 -7.21 -1.88
N ARG A 362 7.66 -6.31 -1.40
CA ARG A 362 6.43 -5.91 -2.10
C ARG A 362 6.67 -4.61 -2.86
N ILE A 363 6.47 -4.62 -4.18
CA ILE A 363 6.51 -3.43 -5.05
C ILE A 363 5.07 -3.04 -5.39
N GLY A 364 4.63 -1.86 -4.93
CA GLY A 364 3.29 -1.32 -5.18
C GLY A 364 3.30 -0.20 -6.22
N LEU A 365 2.55 -0.36 -7.31
CA LEU A 365 2.27 0.71 -8.28
C LEU A 365 1.05 1.51 -7.82
N VAL A 366 1.24 2.78 -7.44
CA VAL A 366 0.18 3.68 -6.97
C VAL A 366 -0.39 4.45 -8.17
N HIS A 367 -1.61 4.10 -8.58
CA HIS A 367 -2.26 4.68 -9.76
C HIS A 367 -2.98 6.00 -9.44
N GLU A 368 -3.14 6.87 -10.44
CA GLU A 368 -3.73 8.21 -10.27
C GLU A 368 -5.21 8.19 -9.82
N ASN A 369 -5.88 7.04 -9.95
CA ASN A 369 -7.24 6.80 -9.47
C ASN A 369 -7.30 6.21 -8.04
N GLY A 370 -6.17 6.13 -7.32
CA GLY A 370 -6.09 5.60 -5.96
C GLY A 370 -5.96 4.09 -5.84
N THR A 371 -5.91 3.35 -6.96
CA THR A 371 -5.70 1.89 -6.94
C THR A 371 -4.21 1.56 -6.81
N VAL A 372 -3.86 0.75 -5.80
CA VAL A 372 -2.52 0.16 -5.68
C VAL A 372 -2.52 -1.24 -6.27
N LYS A 373 -1.48 -1.59 -7.05
CA LYS A 373 -1.22 -2.96 -7.51
C LYS A 373 0.14 -3.42 -7.01
N SER A 374 0.14 -4.46 -6.18
CA SER A 374 1.33 -4.96 -5.49
C SER A 374 1.85 -6.25 -6.10
N PHE A 375 3.18 -6.39 -6.17
CA PHE A 375 3.89 -7.55 -6.70
C PHE A 375 4.96 -7.98 -5.70
N SER A 376 4.90 -9.24 -5.28
CA SER A 376 5.76 -9.81 -4.23
C SER A 376 6.94 -10.58 -4.81
N TYR A 377 8.10 -10.41 -4.18
CA TYR A 377 9.34 -11.13 -4.50
C TYR A 377 9.99 -11.61 -3.20
N LEU A 378 10.21 -12.92 -3.09
CA LEU A 378 10.88 -13.51 -1.92
C LEU A 378 12.40 -13.42 -2.07
N TYR A 379 13.07 -13.09 -0.98
CA TYR A 379 14.52 -13.24 -0.83
C TYR A 379 14.87 -13.58 0.61
N LYS A 380 16.17 -13.72 0.90
CA LYS A 380 16.68 -13.99 2.24
C LYS A 380 18.00 -13.27 2.45
N PHE A 381 18.32 -12.94 3.68
CA PHE A 381 19.71 -12.70 4.07
C PHE A 381 20.38 -14.02 4.44
N VAL A 382 21.67 -14.13 4.12
CA VAL A 382 22.56 -15.16 4.63
C VAL A 382 23.81 -14.47 5.18
N ASN A 383 24.09 -14.66 6.47
CA ASN A 383 25.20 -14.04 7.20
C ASN A 383 25.30 -12.51 7.02
N ASN A 384 24.17 -11.79 7.04
CA ASN A 384 24.05 -10.34 6.79
C ASN A 384 24.24 -9.86 5.33
N ILE A 385 24.33 -10.77 4.36
CA ILE A 385 24.33 -10.44 2.93
C ILE A 385 22.99 -10.85 2.30
N PRO A 386 22.28 -9.97 1.57
CA PRO A 386 21.03 -10.31 0.89
C PRO A 386 21.29 -11.18 -0.35
N VAL A 387 20.57 -12.29 -0.45
CA VAL A 387 20.64 -13.27 -1.55
C VAL A 387 19.36 -13.15 -2.38
N LEU A 388 19.48 -12.47 -3.51
CA LEU A 388 18.38 -12.06 -4.39
C LEU A 388 18.27 -13.03 -5.58
N GLU A 389 17.50 -14.11 -5.41
CA GLU A 389 17.36 -15.17 -6.42
C GLU A 389 16.32 -14.85 -7.52
N PHE A 390 15.45 -13.85 -7.28
CA PHE A 390 14.50 -13.34 -8.26
C PHE A 390 15.15 -12.39 -9.29
N GLY A 391 14.42 -12.13 -10.38
CA GLY A 391 14.86 -11.25 -11.48
C GLY A 391 14.49 -11.82 -12.84
N THR A 392 14.11 -10.93 -13.77
CA THR A 392 14.04 -11.25 -15.20
C THR A 392 15.45 -11.57 -15.70
N ARG A 393 15.59 -12.65 -16.46
CA ARG A 393 16.87 -13.04 -17.07
C ARG A 393 16.85 -12.66 -18.55
N ASN A 394 18.03 -12.34 -19.10
CA ASN A 394 18.17 -11.99 -20.51
C ASN A 394 18.18 -13.27 -21.34
N GLU A 395 16.99 -13.77 -21.72
CA GLU A 395 16.89 -14.95 -22.58
C GLU A 395 17.63 -14.76 -23.90
N LEU A 396 18.31 -15.81 -24.35
CA LEU A 396 18.95 -15.85 -25.66
C LEU A 396 17.88 -15.91 -26.76
N SER A 397 18.15 -15.24 -27.87
CA SER A 397 17.25 -15.26 -29.03
C SER A 397 17.00 -16.69 -29.52
N LYS A 398 15.71 -17.04 -29.63
CA LYS A 398 15.21 -18.32 -30.17
C LYS A 398 15.36 -18.42 -31.70
N GLN A 399 15.91 -17.41 -32.37
CA GLN A 399 16.15 -17.39 -33.81
C GLN A 399 17.07 -18.55 -34.24
N GLY A 400 16.58 -19.39 -35.16
CA GLY A 400 17.30 -20.56 -35.66
C GLY A 400 17.26 -21.77 -34.73
N TRP A 401 16.44 -21.74 -33.67
CA TRP A 401 16.14 -22.92 -32.88
C TRP A 401 15.12 -23.81 -33.61
N SER A 402 15.05 -25.08 -33.23
CA SER A 402 14.05 -26.03 -33.74
C SER A 402 13.73 -27.11 -32.71
N VAL A 403 12.53 -27.68 -32.80
CA VAL A 403 12.17 -28.86 -32.00
C VAL A 403 12.80 -30.09 -32.64
N SER A 404 13.78 -30.67 -31.97
CA SER A 404 14.51 -31.86 -32.42
C SER A 404 13.72 -33.15 -32.21
N SER A 405 12.94 -33.23 -31.13
CA SER A 405 12.05 -34.37 -30.85
C SER A 405 11.06 -34.06 -29.72
N PHE A 406 9.95 -34.78 -29.67
CA PHE A 406 8.97 -34.73 -28.58
C PHE A 406 8.34 -36.11 -28.34
N SER A 407 7.73 -36.34 -27.18
CA SER A 407 6.99 -37.58 -26.87
C SER A 407 5.55 -37.57 -27.39
N SER A 408 4.91 -36.41 -27.40
CA SER A 408 3.49 -36.25 -27.71
C SER A 408 3.17 -34.77 -27.96
N GLU A 409 2.21 -34.50 -28.85
CA GLU A 409 1.62 -33.17 -29.07
C GLU A 409 0.16 -33.31 -29.50
N GLU A 410 -0.65 -32.28 -29.27
CA GLU A 410 -2.01 -32.18 -29.80
C GLU A 410 -2.01 -31.43 -31.13
N THR A 411 -2.71 -31.96 -32.12
CA THR A 411 -2.73 -31.44 -33.51
C THR A 411 -4.13 -31.31 -34.09
N SER A 412 -5.15 -31.76 -33.35
CA SER A 412 -6.54 -31.86 -33.81
C SER A 412 -7.56 -31.21 -32.86
N GLY A 413 -7.33 -31.29 -31.54
CA GLY A 413 -8.24 -30.77 -30.53
C GLY A 413 -8.17 -29.25 -30.31
N GLU A 414 -7.04 -28.61 -30.61
CA GLU A 414 -6.77 -27.19 -30.33
C GLU A 414 -6.50 -26.37 -31.62
N GLY A 415 -7.00 -26.86 -32.75
CA GLY A 415 -7.01 -26.14 -34.03
C GLY A 415 -5.66 -26.15 -34.77
N ALA A 416 -5.43 -25.10 -35.57
CA ALA A 416 -4.25 -24.96 -36.43
C ALA A 416 -3.03 -24.33 -35.73
N THR A 417 -3.24 -23.63 -34.61
CA THR A 417 -2.19 -22.90 -33.88
C THR A 417 -1.63 -23.73 -32.73
N ASP A 418 -2.46 -24.01 -31.73
CA ASP A 418 -2.02 -24.51 -30.43
C ASP A 418 -1.77 -26.04 -30.41
N GLY A 419 -1.29 -26.54 -29.28
CA GLY A 419 -1.10 -27.97 -28.98
C GLY A 419 0.23 -28.55 -29.48
N ARG A 420 0.82 -27.95 -30.52
CA ARG A 420 2.05 -28.40 -31.20
C ARG A 420 3.32 -28.05 -30.43
N ALA A 421 4.36 -28.87 -30.58
CA ALA A 421 5.61 -28.68 -29.85
C ALA A 421 6.41 -27.43 -30.31
N ASP A 422 6.19 -26.93 -31.53
CA ASP A 422 6.86 -25.72 -32.05
C ASP A 422 6.42 -24.43 -31.36
N LYS A 423 5.26 -24.43 -30.70
CA LYS A 423 4.77 -23.29 -29.89
C LYS A 423 5.76 -22.88 -28.80
N LEU A 424 6.51 -23.84 -28.25
CA LEU A 424 7.44 -23.65 -27.14
C LEU A 424 8.65 -22.75 -27.45
N ILE A 425 8.83 -22.36 -28.71
CA ILE A 425 9.97 -21.54 -29.15
C ILE A 425 9.55 -20.41 -30.13
N ASP A 426 8.26 -20.08 -30.24
CA ASP A 426 7.77 -19.03 -31.16
C ASP A 426 7.69 -17.63 -30.55
N GLY A 427 7.83 -17.50 -29.23
CA GLY A 427 7.87 -16.23 -28.51
C GLY A 427 6.51 -15.68 -28.06
N ASP A 428 5.39 -16.37 -28.32
CA ASP A 428 4.07 -15.93 -27.86
C ASP A 428 3.59 -16.71 -26.63
N LEU A 429 3.56 -16.03 -25.47
CA LEU A 429 3.04 -16.56 -24.19
C LEU A 429 1.53 -16.89 -24.21
N ASN A 430 0.83 -16.61 -25.32
CA ASN A 430 -0.56 -17.00 -25.55
C ASN A 430 -0.69 -18.29 -26.36
N SER A 431 0.34 -18.68 -27.11
CA SER A 431 0.47 -20.00 -27.72
C SER A 431 0.94 -21.02 -26.68
N TYR A 432 0.78 -22.32 -26.94
CA TYR A 432 1.26 -23.39 -26.05
C TYR A 432 1.30 -24.74 -26.73
N TRP A 433 2.29 -25.55 -26.33
CA TRP A 433 2.28 -27.00 -26.56
C TRP A 433 1.35 -27.67 -25.55
N HIS A 434 0.71 -28.75 -25.97
CA HIS A 434 -0.10 -29.62 -25.13
C HIS A 434 0.20 -31.08 -25.50
N SER A 435 0.54 -31.92 -24.53
CA SER A 435 0.63 -33.37 -24.76
C SER A 435 -0.73 -33.90 -25.23
N LYS A 436 -0.75 -34.78 -26.26
CA LYS A 436 -1.98 -35.25 -26.92
C LYS A 436 -3.08 -35.64 -25.94
N TRP A 437 -4.27 -35.07 -26.11
CA TRP A 437 -5.44 -35.37 -25.29
C TRP A 437 -6.61 -35.95 -26.09
N THR A 438 -6.65 -35.75 -27.41
CA THR A 438 -7.65 -36.36 -28.29
C THR A 438 -7.41 -37.86 -28.51
N GLY A 439 -8.51 -38.64 -28.56
CA GLY A 439 -8.46 -40.08 -28.77
C GLY A 439 -7.64 -40.81 -27.69
N THR A 440 -6.61 -41.55 -28.09
CA THR A 440 -5.65 -42.15 -27.15
C THR A 440 -4.71 -41.08 -26.60
N ALA A 441 -5.13 -40.44 -25.52
CA ALA A 441 -4.31 -39.52 -24.74
C ALA A 441 -2.98 -40.15 -24.31
N ALA A 442 -1.90 -39.38 -24.39
CA ALA A 442 -0.59 -39.77 -23.89
C ALA A 442 -0.52 -39.74 -22.35
N ASN A 443 0.52 -40.35 -21.78
CA ASN A 443 0.78 -40.35 -20.33
C ASN A 443 2.20 -39.86 -20.05
N TYR A 444 2.41 -39.35 -18.82
CA TYR A 444 3.74 -39.00 -18.31
C TYR A 444 4.70 -40.20 -18.27
N PRO A 445 6.03 -39.98 -18.38
CA PRO A 445 6.70 -38.69 -18.55
C PRO A 445 6.59 -38.16 -19.99
N HIS A 446 6.38 -36.85 -20.12
CA HIS A 446 6.42 -36.17 -21.41
C HIS A 446 7.79 -35.53 -21.60
N GLN A 447 8.31 -35.50 -22.83
CA GLN A 447 9.58 -34.86 -23.16
C GLN A 447 9.50 -34.00 -24.42
N VAL A 448 10.26 -32.90 -24.44
CA VAL A 448 10.55 -32.09 -25.63
C VAL A 448 12.05 -31.77 -25.65
N THR A 449 12.68 -31.92 -26.80
CA THR A 449 14.09 -31.61 -27.07
C THR A 449 14.19 -30.46 -28.06
N ILE A 450 14.95 -29.43 -27.70
CA ILE A 450 15.21 -28.27 -28.57
C ILE A 450 16.67 -28.32 -29.04
N ASP A 451 16.89 -28.06 -30.33
CA ASP A 451 18.20 -27.72 -30.91
C ASP A 451 18.28 -26.21 -31.08
N MET A 452 19.29 -25.56 -30.49
CA MET A 452 19.53 -24.11 -30.61
C MET A 452 20.31 -23.73 -31.89
N GLY A 453 20.54 -24.68 -32.80
CA GLY A 453 21.23 -24.53 -34.09
C GLY A 453 22.76 -24.41 -33.97
N SER A 454 23.26 -23.79 -32.89
CA SER A 454 24.67 -23.74 -32.51
C SER A 454 24.83 -24.01 -31.03
N ALA A 455 26.05 -24.35 -30.61
CA ALA A 455 26.40 -24.26 -29.19
C ALA A 455 26.19 -22.81 -28.68
N LYS A 456 25.66 -22.67 -27.47
CA LYS A 456 25.49 -21.43 -26.69
C LYS A 456 26.06 -21.68 -25.29
N SER A 457 26.48 -20.63 -24.58
CA SER A 457 26.86 -20.73 -23.16
C SER A 457 25.73 -20.16 -22.30
N ILE A 458 25.20 -20.96 -21.38
CA ILE A 458 23.98 -20.66 -20.61
C ILE A 458 24.23 -20.81 -19.10
N ASP A 459 23.56 -19.98 -18.31
CA ASP A 459 23.44 -20.05 -16.85
C ASP A 459 22.15 -20.76 -16.40
N GLY A 460 21.10 -20.82 -17.24
CA GLY A 460 19.86 -21.53 -16.89
C GLY A 460 18.82 -21.68 -18.00
N ILE A 461 17.70 -22.30 -17.64
CA ILE A 461 16.52 -22.51 -18.49
C ILE A 461 15.36 -21.63 -18.00
N ALA A 462 14.64 -21.02 -18.93
CA ALA A 462 13.38 -20.31 -18.68
C ALA A 462 12.18 -21.21 -19.08
N LEU A 463 11.13 -21.26 -18.26
CA LEU A 463 9.88 -21.96 -18.57
C LEU A 463 8.67 -21.06 -18.27
N ALA A 464 7.71 -21.05 -19.19
CA ALA A 464 6.41 -20.41 -18.98
C ALA A 464 5.29 -21.46 -19.00
N GLN A 465 4.40 -21.40 -18.01
CA GLN A 465 3.17 -22.17 -18.05
C GLN A 465 2.21 -21.64 -19.12
N ARG A 466 1.33 -22.51 -19.65
CA ARG A 466 0.10 -22.09 -20.36
C ARG A 466 -0.60 -21.03 -19.51
N ASN A 467 -0.91 -19.87 -20.08
CA ASN A 467 -1.40 -18.69 -19.37
C ASN A 467 -2.64 -18.92 -18.49
N THR A 468 -3.50 -19.89 -18.82
CA THR A 468 -4.69 -20.30 -18.04
C THR A 468 -4.40 -21.22 -16.85
N LEU A 469 -3.17 -21.70 -16.68
CA LEU A 469 -2.76 -22.73 -15.70
C LEU A 469 -3.49 -24.08 -15.82
N SER A 470 -4.17 -24.31 -16.96
CA SER A 470 -4.70 -25.62 -17.31
C SER A 470 -3.56 -26.56 -17.72
N ARG A 471 -3.51 -27.75 -17.11
CA ARG A 471 -2.52 -28.81 -17.35
C ARG A 471 -1.08 -28.41 -17.02
N SER A 472 -0.92 -27.61 -15.96
CA SER A 472 0.40 -27.12 -15.55
C SER A 472 1.34 -28.24 -15.13
N VAL A 473 2.56 -28.20 -15.66
CA VAL A 473 3.65 -29.13 -15.28
C VAL A 473 4.11 -28.80 -13.87
N LYS A 474 4.39 -29.84 -13.08
CA LYS A 474 4.86 -29.72 -11.69
C LYS A 474 6.31 -30.18 -11.57
N ASP A 475 6.55 -31.48 -11.44
CA ASP A 475 7.89 -32.02 -11.25
C ASP A 475 8.51 -32.23 -12.65
N PHE A 476 9.76 -31.79 -12.87
CA PHE A 476 10.45 -31.95 -14.15
C PHE A 476 11.97 -32.12 -14.00
N GLU A 477 12.63 -32.53 -15.08
CA GLU A 477 14.07 -32.64 -15.18
C GLU A 477 14.60 -31.93 -16.43
N ILE A 478 15.75 -31.29 -16.28
CA ILE A 478 16.51 -30.67 -17.36
C ILE A 478 17.64 -31.61 -17.74
N LEU A 479 17.68 -32.05 -18.99
CA LEU A 479 18.87 -32.66 -19.59
C LEU A 479 19.50 -31.71 -20.61
N VAL A 480 20.81 -31.81 -20.81
CA VAL A 480 21.58 -31.00 -21.76
C VAL A 480 22.52 -31.83 -22.61
N SER A 481 22.87 -31.35 -23.81
CA SER A 481 23.78 -32.04 -24.74
C SER A 481 24.50 -31.06 -25.69
N THR A 482 25.68 -31.46 -26.15
CA THR A 482 26.43 -30.79 -27.23
C THR A 482 26.21 -31.43 -28.60
N ASP A 483 25.82 -32.71 -28.67
CA ASP A 483 25.72 -33.50 -29.91
C ASP A 483 24.29 -33.91 -30.28
N GLY A 484 23.34 -33.86 -29.33
CA GLY A 484 21.93 -34.21 -29.53
C GLY A 484 21.62 -35.69 -29.29
N GLN A 485 22.64 -36.48 -28.96
CA GLN A 485 22.57 -37.94 -28.77
C GLN A 485 22.86 -38.31 -27.31
N ASN A 486 23.96 -37.77 -26.76
CA ASN A 486 24.41 -37.99 -25.39
C ASN A 486 23.92 -36.85 -24.50
N PHE A 487 22.98 -37.16 -23.60
CA PHE A 487 22.39 -36.20 -22.67
C PHE A 487 22.88 -36.44 -21.23
N SER A 488 23.35 -35.38 -20.57
CA SER A 488 23.59 -35.36 -19.12
C SER A 488 22.44 -34.69 -18.38
N SER A 489 22.13 -35.14 -17.15
CA SER A 489 21.18 -34.44 -16.28
C SER A 489 21.82 -33.18 -15.70
N ALA A 490 21.10 -32.06 -15.78
CA ALA A 490 21.50 -30.78 -15.23
C ALA A 490 20.74 -30.44 -13.93
N GLY A 491 19.63 -31.13 -13.65
CA GLY A 491 18.91 -31.04 -12.37
C GLY A 491 17.46 -31.51 -12.44
N ASN A 492 16.90 -31.81 -11.27
CA ASN A 492 15.48 -32.09 -11.07
C ASN A 492 14.87 -30.90 -10.30
N TYR A 493 13.71 -30.42 -10.76
CA TYR A 493 13.13 -29.15 -10.33
C TYR A 493 11.60 -29.27 -10.20
N VAL A 494 11.00 -28.31 -9.48
CA VAL A 494 9.55 -28.13 -9.40
C VAL A 494 9.20 -26.80 -10.05
N LEU A 495 8.39 -26.83 -11.09
CA LEU A 495 7.79 -25.65 -11.71
C LEU A 495 6.58 -25.25 -10.88
N ALA A 496 6.51 -23.99 -10.42
CA ALA A 496 5.36 -23.52 -9.64
C ALA A 496 4.15 -23.29 -10.56
N ASN A 497 2.94 -23.45 -10.01
CA ASN A 497 1.69 -23.19 -10.75
C ASN A 497 1.44 -21.69 -10.88
N SER A 498 2.19 -21.02 -11.75
CA SER A 498 2.22 -19.58 -11.93
C SER A 498 2.38 -19.23 -13.42
N SER A 499 1.65 -18.22 -13.88
CA SER A 499 1.61 -17.79 -15.29
C SER A 499 2.76 -16.86 -15.68
N SER A 500 3.63 -16.51 -14.72
CA SER A 500 4.90 -15.81 -14.99
C SER A 500 5.95 -16.78 -15.52
N VAL A 501 6.90 -16.27 -16.32
CA VAL A 501 8.13 -16.99 -16.66
C VAL A 501 8.92 -17.30 -15.39
N GLN A 502 9.41 -18.53 -15.29
CA GLN A 502 10.19 -19.05 -14.16
C GLN A 502 11.58 -19.48 -14.64
N TYR A 503 12.60 -19.22 -13.83
CA TYR A 503 14.01 -19.34 -14.20
C TYR A 503 14.73 -20.38 -13.34
N PHE A 504 15.38 -21.34 -13.99
CA PHE A 504 16.02 -22.49 -13.37
C PHE A 504 17.51 -22.47 -13.67
N ASN A 505 18.29 -21.99 -12.70
CA ASN A 505 19.74 -21.94 -12.79
C ASN A 505 20.32 -23.36 -12.87
N LEU A 506 21.32 -23.54 -13.74
CA LEU A 506 22.17 -24.73 -13.70
C LEU A 506 23.15 -24.63 -12.51
N PRO A 507 23.67 -25.74 -11.98
CA PRO A 507 24.67 -25.72 -10.91
C PRO A 507 25.98 -25.00 -11.29
N THR A 508 26.27 -24.93 -12.59
CA THR A 508 27.41 -24.23 -13.20
C THR A 508 27.03 -23.72 -14.58
N LYS A 509 27.68 -22.65 -15.06
CA LYS A 509 27.57 -22.19 -16.45
C LYS A 509 28.06 -23.27 -17.41
N GLN A 510 27.28 -23.59 -18.44
CA GLN A 510 27.59 -24.70 -19.36
C GLN A 510 27.46 -24.27 -20.83
N THR A 511 28.24 -24.91 -21.72
CA THR A 511 28.18 -24.69 -23.16
C THR A 511 27.53 -25.89 -23.83
N ILE A 512 26.32 -25.69 -24.35
CA ILE A 512 25.43 -26.75 -24.85
C ILE A 512 24.83 -26.34 -26.20
N ARG A 513 24.39 -27.29 -27.03
CA ARG A 513 23.62 -27.01 -28.26
C ARG A 513 22.16 -27.41 -28.13
N TYR A 514 21.90 -28.49 -27.40
CA TYR A 514 20.57 -29.03 -27.19
C TYR A 514 20.24 -29.06 -25.71
N PHE A 515 18.97 -28.82 -25.40
CA PHE A 515 18.40 -29.10 -24.08
C PHE A 515 17.12 -29.92 -24.25
N LYS A 516 16.77 -30.66 -23.20
CA LYS A 516 15.55 -31.47 -23.16
C LYS A 516 14.88 -31.26 -21.81
N ILE A 517 13.59 -30.96 -21.85
CA ILE A 517 12.73 -30.92 -20.67
C ILE A 517 11.97 -32.24 -20.60
N ILE A 518 12.11 -32.94 -19.47
CA ILE A 518 11.31 -34.13 -19.15
C ILE A 518 10.33 -33.74 -18.05
N ALA A 519 9.09 -33.46 -18.43
CA ALA A 519 8.00 -33.26 -17.50
C ALA A 519 7.60 -34.61 -16.89
N LYS A 520 7.46 -34.68 -15.55
CA LYS A 520 7.24 -35.93 -14.78
C LYS A 520 5.87 -35.99 -14.10
N SER A 521 5.26 -34.84 -13.80
CA SER A 521 3.91 -34.75 -13.23
C SER A 521 3.21 -33.43 -13.60
N ALA A 522 1.90 -33.36 -13.31
CA ALA A 522 1.07 -32.16 -13.40
C ALA A 522 0.62 -31.69 -12.00
N HIS A 523 0.27 -30.41 -11.86
CA HIS A 523 -0.31 -29.85 -10.62
C HIS A 523 -1.74 -30.30 -10.35
N ASP A 524 -2.51 -30.63 -11.40
CA ASP A 524 -3.87 -31.15 -11.29
C ASP A 524 -3.93 -32.69 -11.09
N GLY A 525 -2.77 -33.35 -11.12
CA GLY A 525 -2.65 -34.81 -11.00
C GLY A 525 -3.10 -35.60 -12.24
N ASP A 526 -3.46 -34.92 -13.33
CA ASP A 526 -3.88 -35.56 -14.58
C ASP A 526 -2.66 -35.95 -15.44
N LYS A 527 -2.89 -36.69 -16.52
CA LYS A 527 -1.84 -37.25 -17.39
C LYS A 527 -1.28 -36.28 -18.44
N TYR A 528 -1.72 -35.03 -18.44
CA TYR A 528 -1.43 -34.04 -19.48
C TYR A 528 -0.40 -33.00 -19.04
N ALA A 529 0.51 -32.63 -19.94
CA ALA A 529 1.41 -31.48 -19.80
C ALA A 529 1.03 -30.37 -20.80
N ALA A 530 1.04 -29.13 -20.34
CA ALA A 530 1.03 -27.95 -21.21
C ALA A 530 2.03 -26.88 -20.72
N LEU A 531 2.71 -26.24 -21.67
CA LEU A 531 3.68 -25.15 -21.47
C LEU A 531 3.54 -24.15 -22.61
N ALA A 532 3.71 -22.86 -22.34
CA ALA A 532 3.66 -21.82 -23.36
C ALA A 532 4.99 -21.71 -24.11
N GLU A 533 6.07 -21.42 -23.38
CA GLU A 533 7.39 -21.07 -23.92
C GLU A 533 8.53 -21.73 -23.11
N ILE A 534 9.64 -22.04 -23.78
CA ILE A 534 10.88 -22.54 -23.19
C ILE A 534 12.08 -21.77 -23.74
N GLY A 535 12.84 -21.11 -22.87
CA GLY A 535 14.04 -20.35 -23.20
C GLY A 535 15.29 -20.80 -22.44
N VAL A 536 16.40 -20.14 -22.71
CA VAL A 536 17.66 -20.26 -21.96
C VAL A 536 18.25 -18.87 -21.75
N TYR A 537 19.04 -18.68 -20.71
CA TYR A 537 19.75 -17.43 -20.40
C TYR A 537 21.19 -17.71 -19.94
#